data_AF-A0A934PVA9-F1
#
_entry.id   AF-A0A934PVA9-F1
#
_cell.length_a   1.000
_cell.length_b   1.000
_cell.length_c   1.000
_cell.angle_alpha   90.00
_cell.angle_beta   90.00
_cell.angle_gamma   90.00
#
_symmetry.space_group_name_H-M   'P 1'
#
loop_
_entity.id
_entity.type
_entity.pdbx_description
1 polymer ?
#
loop_
_entity_poly.entity_id
_entity_poly.type
_entity_poly.pdbx_seq_one_letter_code
_entity_poly.pdbx_strand_id
1 'polypeptide(L)'
;MKKKINLLLLAVMTVSAVLYVSCKKDVASTDATTAKNDATIPRAAVPQSAFNLWSTCNGNPYNISGTNGICIPVGNCGTDIDAAQQNNGQNATGLQFNGCFKGGTSAYSSASEQAVFLADNVSQWNGNEMGFVKTLNDNALKGYLQGGGQYITQVISVGDNGYHTFKCQARSNNVHQVDFYVDGAYKFTLTNNSGSYWNHFFYFVGTNHWYGGSGNSGQQIEMYNMTTY
;
A
#
# COMPACT_ATOMS: atom_id res chain seq x y z
N MET A 1 2.77 -88.09 -20.70
CA MET A 1 3.97 -87.63 -19.94
C MET A 1 3.68 -86.24 -19.41
N LYS A 2 3.81 -86.04 -18.08
CA LYS A 2 3.56 -84.77 -17.39
C LYS A 2 4.74 -83.81 -17.60
N LYS A 3 4.46 -82.50 -17.71
CA LYS A 3 5.31 -81.34 -17.38
C LYS A 3 4.50 -80.07 -17.73
N LYS A 4 4.48 -78.94 -17.01
CA LYS A 4 4.77 -78.48 -15.64
C LYS A 4 4.14 -77.08 -15.61
N ILE A 5 3.44 -76.73 -14.54
CA ILE A 5 3.03 -75.35 -14.22
C ILE A 5 4.23 -74.65 -13.54
N ASN A 6 4.49 -73.39 -13.87
CA ASN A 6 4.90 -72.32 -12.93
C ASN A 6 4.88 -70.97 -13.68
N LEU A 7 4.07 -69.98 -13.30
CA LEU A 7 4.17 -69.11 -12.11
C LEU A 7 5.28 -68.06 -12.28
N LEU A 8 4.95 -66.81 -12.66
CA LEU A 8 5.47 -65.57 -12.05
C LEU A 8 5.01 -64.27 -12.75
N LEU A 9 4.25 -63.47 -11.98
CA LEU A 9 4.44 -62.05 -11.65
C LEU A 9 4.38 -60.90 -12.69
N LEU A 10 3.92 -59.76 -12.13
CA LEU A 10 3.92 -58.35 -12.59
C LEU A 10 2.81 -57.99 -13.59
N ALA A 11 1.68 -57.38 -13.22
CA ALA A 11 1.46 -56.18 -12.38
C ALA A 11 2.33 -54.97 -12.80
N VAL A 12 1.67 -53.81 -12.91
CA VAL A 12 2.19 -52.45 -13.18
C VAL A 12 2.19 -52.04 -14.67
N MET A 13 1.11 -51.41 -15.12
CA MET A 13 1.11 -49.95 -15.33
C MET A 13 -0.33 -49.46 -15.56
N THR A 14 -0.86 -48.91 -14.49
CA THR A 14 -2.02 -48.05 -14.41
C THR A 14 -2.01 -46.96 -15.49
N VAL A 15 -3.08 -46.94 -16.28
CA VAL A 15 -3.51 -45.82 -17.10
C VAL A 15 -3.76 -44.63 -16.18
N SER A 16 -2.78 -43.72 -16.09
CA SER A 16 -2.97 -42.40 -15.48
C SER A 16 -3.82 -41.56 -16.41
N ALA A 17 -5.13 -41.78 -16.33
CA ALA A 17 -6.14 -40.91 -16.90
C ALA A 17 -6.03 -39.54 -16.23
N VAL A 18 -5.73 -38.56 -17.07
CA VAL A 18 -5.75 -37.13 -16.82
C VAL A 18 -7.08 -36.75 -16.18
N LEU A 19 -7.06 -36.40 -14.90
CA LEU A 19 -8.12 -35.61 -14.28
C LEU A 19 -7.54 -34.23 -13.99
N TYR A 20 -7.83 -33.33 -14.92
CA TYR A 20 -7.76 -31.89 -14.76
C TYR A 20 -8.43 -31.50 -13.45
N VAL A 21 -7.64 -31.13 -12.44
CA VAL A 21 -8.12 -30.30 -11.34
C VAL A 21 -8.33 -28.90 -11.92
N SER A 22 -9.50 -28.70 -12.51
CA SER A 22 -10.07 -27.38 -12.70
C SER A 22 -10.40 -26.86 -11.29
N CYS A 23 -9.56 -25.98 -10.77
CA CYS A 23 -9.97 -25.07 -9.70
C CYS A 23 -11.04 -24.15 -10.28
N LYS A 24 -12.29 -24.60 -10.26
CA LYS A 24 -13.44 -23.72 -10.44
C LYS A 24 -13.49 -22.78 -9.25
N LYS A 25 -13.26 -21.49 -9.54
CA LYS A 25 -13.64 -20.40 -8.65
C LYS A 25 -15.15 -20.25 -8.72
N ASP A 26 -15.86 -20.94 -7.85
CA ASP A 26 -17.24 -20.62 -7.44
C ASP A 26 -17.14 -20.33 -5.93
N VAL A 27 -17.67 -19.24 -5.37
CA VAL A 27 -19.09 -18.89 -5.35
C VAL A 27 -19.26 -17.37 -5.33
N ALA A 28 -19.89 -16.82 -6.38
CA ALA A 28 -20.78 -15.69 -6.22
C ALA A 28 -22.16 -16.25 -5.85
N SER A 29 -22.55 -16.16 -4.59
CA SER A 29 -23.94 -16.37 -4.20
C SER A 29 -24.65 -15.03 -4.39
N THR A 30 -25.19 -14.85 -5.59
CA THR A 30 -26.26 -13.90 -5.84
C THR A 30 -27.54 -14.42 -5.18
N ASP A 31 -27.73 -14.06 -3.92
CA ASP A 31 -29.07 -13.83 -3.38
C ASP A 31 -29.29 -12.33 -3.31
N ALA A 32 -30.04 -11.84 -4.30
CA ALA A 32 -30.50 -10.47 -4.37
C ALA A 32 -31.68 -10.30 -3.42
N THR A 33 -31.56 -9.38 -2.46
CA THR A 33 -32.50 -8.27 -2.22
C THR A 33 -32.19 -7.62 -0.87
N THR A 34 -31.74 -6.36 -0.90
CA THR A 34 -31.58 -5.45 0.27
C THR A 34 -30.30 -5.55 1.12
N ALA A 35 -29.10 -5.45 0.51
CA ALA A 35 -27.88 -4.85 1.11
C ALA A 35 -26.70 -4.94 0.11
N LYS A 36 -25.74 -4.00 0.20
CA LYS A 36 -24.40 -3.98 -0.45
C LYS A 36 -24.30 -3.36 -1.87
N ASN A 37 -24.32 -2.03 -1.92
CA ASN A 37 -23.48 -1.27 -2.86
C ASN A 37 -22.33 -0.51 -2.14
N ASP A 38 -22.06 -0.82 -0.86
CA ASP A 38 -21.04 -0.18 0.01
C ASP A 38 -19.77 -1.03 0.21
N ALA A 39 -19.47 -1.94 -0.71
CA ALA A 39 -18.37 -2.88 -0.49
C ALA A 39 -17.01 -2.20 -0.77
N THR A 40 -16.15 -2.15 0.25
CA THR A 40 -14.72 -1.79 0.22
C THR A 40 -13.92 -2.81 -0.61
N ILE A 41 -14.25 -2.95 -1.90
CA ILE A 41 -13.68 -3.94 -2.82
C ILE A 41 -12.42 -3.34 -3.44
N PRO A 42 -11.31 -4.10 -3.49
CA PRO A 42 -10.11 -3.61 -4.16
C PRO A 42 -10.39 -3.34 -5.64
N ARG A 43 -10.02 -2.16 -6.11
CA ARG A 43 -9.98 -1.83 -7.54
C ARG A 43 -8.78 -2.49 -8.20
N ALA A 44 -8.67 -2.35 -9.52
CA ALA A 44 -7.46 -2.74 -10.22
C ALA A 44 -6.25 -1.97 -9.66
N ALA A 45 -5.09 -2.64 -9.63
CA ALA A 45 -3.85 -1.99 -9.22
C ALA A 45 -3.56 -0.79 -10.14
N VAL A 46 -3.18 0.34 -9.53
CA VAL A 46 -2.74 1.55 -10.22
C VAL A 46 -1.33 1.29 -10.78
N PRO A 47 -1.16 1.27 -12.12
CA PRO A 47 0.15 0.99 -12.71
C PRO A 47 1.09 2.17 -12.51
N GLN A 48 2.40 1.93 -12.51
CA GLN A 48 3.42 2.98 -12.39
C GLN A 48 3.31 4.06 -13.50
N SER A 49 2.80 3.70 -14.68
CA SER A 49 2.55 4.65 -15.77
C SER A 49 1.43 5.66 -15.50
N ALA A 50 0.62 5.41 -14.45
CA ALA A 50 -0.42 6.33 -14.01
C ALA A 50 0.09 7.36 -12.99
N PHE A 51 1.40 7.46 -12.76
CA PHE A 51 1.99 8.43 -11.84
C PHE A 51 2.88 9.44 -12.56
N ASN A 52 2.81 10.69 -12.11
CA ASN A 52 3.76 11.75 -12.41
C ASN A 52 4.83 11.72 -11.34
N LEU A 53 6.07 11.56 -11.78
CA LEU A 53 7.26 11.59 -10.92
C LEU A 53 7.86 12.99 -11.00
N TRP A 54 8.07 13.62 -9.87
CA TRP A 54 8.65 14.96 -9.79
C TRP A 54 9.46 15.14 -8.52
N SER A 55 10.36 16.11 -8.56
CA SER A 55 11.20 16.47 -7.44
C SER A 55 11.44 17.98 -7.42
N THR A 56 11.70 18.50 -6.24
CA THR A 56 12.14 19.90 -6.08
C THR A 56 13.65 20.06 -6.16
N CYS A 57 14.39 18.95 -6.11
CA CYS A 57 15.84 18.97 -5.96
C CYS A 57 16.49 17.71 -6.57
N ASN A 58 17.38 17.01 -5.84
CA ASN A 58 18.26 15.97 -6.39
C ASN A 58 17.76 14.53 -6.16
N GLY A 59 16.77 14.33 -5.28
CA GLY A 59 16.06 13.05 -5.26
C GLY A 59 15.32 12.89 -6.58
N ASN A 60 15.48 11.76 -7.24
CA ASN A 60 14.77 11.49 -8.49
C ASN A 60 13.94 10.25 -8.29
N PRO A 61 12.62 10.36 -8.09
CA PRO A 61 11.74 9.21 -8.08
C PRO A 61 11.84 8.46 -9.42
N TYR A 62 11.78 7.14 -9.38
CA TYR A 62 11.94 6.32 -10.58
C TYR A 62 11.09 5.06 -10.54
N ASN A 63 10.72 4.59 -11.72
CA ASN A 63 10.07 3.31 -11.93
C ASN A 63 11.06 2.17 -11.70
N ILE A 64 10.67 1.18 -10.88
CA ILE A 64 11.51 0.04 -10.55
C ILE A 64 11.42 -0.98 -11.70
N SER A 65 12.50 -1.03 -12.49
CA SER A 65 12.58 -1.86 -13.71
C SER A 65 12.21 -3.32 -13.46
N GLY A 66 11.45 -3.91 -14.40
CA GLY A 66 10.98 -5.30 -14.31
C GLY A 66 9.80 -5.51 -13.33
N THR A 67 9.28 -4.44 -12.73
CA THR A 67 8.15 -4.48 -11.80
C THR A 67 7.11 -3.39 -12.14
N ASN A 68 6.01 -3.34 -11.37
CA ASN A 68 5.06 -2.22 -11.36
C ASN A 68 5.29 -1.28 -10.16
N GLY A 69 6.51 -1.25 -9.62
CA GLY A 69 6.85 -0.48 -8.43
C GLY A 69 7.47 0.88 -8.74
N ILE A 70 7.34 1.81 -7.80
CA ILE A 70 7.98 3.12 -7.84
C ILE A 70 8.86 3.26 -6.60
N CYS A 71 10.07 3.78 -6.80
CA CYS A 71 10.99 4.17 -5.73
C CYS A 71 10.98 5.70 -5.61
N ILE A 72 10.92 6.19 -4.38
CA ILE A 72 11.03 7.61 -4.05
C ILE A 72 12.18 7.75 -3.04
N PRO A 73 13.40 8.07 -3.50
CA PRO A 73 14.52 8.32 -2.61
C PRO A 73 14.31 9.61 -1.82
N VAL A 74 14.83 9.69 -0.60
CA VAL A 74 14.90 10.95 0.14
C VAL A 74 16.06 11.75 -0.43
N GLY A 75 15.77 12.89 -1.03
CA GLY A 75 16.82 13.76 -1.55
C GLY A 75 17.60 14.51 -0.46
N ASN A 76 18.58 15.34 -0.86
CA ASN A 76 19.70 15.75 0.00
C ASN A 76 19.77 17.25 0.32
N CYS A 77 18.84 18.07 -0.17
CA CYS A 77 18.83 19.51 0.13
C CYS A 77 17.84 19.85 1.25
N GLY A 78 18.07 20.97 1.95
CA GLY A 78 17.38 21.28 3.22
C GLY A 78 15.86 21.49 3.16
N THR A 79 15.25 21.41 1.97
CA THR A 79 13.80 21.44 1.75
C THR A 79 13.46 20.53 0.56
N ASP A 80 13.96 19.30 0.58
CA ASP A 80 13.71 18.37 -0.52
C ASP A 80 12.33 17.75 -0.44
N ILE A 81 11.63 17.73 -1.57
CA ILE A 81 10.37 17.04 -1.79
C ILE A 81 10.48 16.27 -3.09
N ASP A 82 10.47 14.94 -2.97
CA ASP A 82 10.39 14.04 -4.12
C ASP A 82 9.12 13.21 -4.01
N ALA A 83 8.38 13.12 -5.12
CA ALA A 83 7.06 12.54 -5.09
C ALA A 83 6.71 11.76 -6.35
N ALA A 84 5.82 10.81 -6.15
CA ALA A 84 5.06 10.13 -7.19
C ALA A 84 3.58 10.37 -6.90
N GLN A 85 2.91 11.10 -7.78
CA GLN A 85 1.50 11.45 -7.63
C GLN A 85 0.70 10.84 -8.79
N GLN A 86 -0.41 10.18 -8.48
CA GLN A 86 -1.31 9.65 -9.50
C GLN A 86 -1.78 10.77 -10.45
N ASN A 87 -1.78 10.51 -11.76
CA ASN A 87 -2.11 11.50 -12.79
C ASN A 87 -3.57 11.95 -12.73
N ASN A 88 -4.47 11.00 -12.46
CA ASN A 88 -5.89 11.23 -12.31
C ASN A 88 -6.36 10.57 -11.02
N GLY A 89 -7.06 11.34 -10.19
CA GLY A 89 -7.70 10.80 -9.00
C GLY A 89 -8.85 9.87 -9.37
N GLN A 90 -9.41 9.25 -8.34
CA GLN A 90 -10.57 8.38 -8.43
C GLN A 90 -11.31 8.38 -7.11
N ASN A 91 -12.61 8.08 -7.17
CA ASN A 91 -13.37 7.88 -5.95
C ASN A 91 -12.83 6.65 -5.21
N ALA A 92 -12.35 6.88 -4.00
CA ALA A 92 -11.77 5.85 -3.17
C ALA A 92 -12.20 5.99 -1.71
N THR A 93 -12.09 4.87 -1.01
CA THR A 93 -12.44 4.66 0.39
C THR A 93 -11.23 4.14 1.16
N GLY A 94 -10.11 3.84 0.50
CA GLY A 94 -8.92 3.28 1.11
C GLY A 94 -7.81 3.05 0.09
N LEU A 95 -6.64 2.69 0.59
CA LEU A 95 -5.48 2.30 -0.21
C LEU A 95 -4.85 1.01 0.33
N GLN A 96 -4.15 0.29 -0.54
CA GLN A 96 -3.19 -0.74 -0.18
C GLN A 96 -1.95 -0.62 -1.08
N PHE A 97 -0.77 -0.90 -0.52
CA PHE A 97 0.44 -1.14 -1.31
C PHE A 97 1.34 -2.14 -0.61
N ASN A 98 2.18 -2.82 -1.40
CA ASN A 98 3.29 -3.63 -0.94
C ASN A 98 4.54 -2.78 -1.01
N GLY A 99 5.34 -2.70 0.05
CA GLY A 99 6.44 -1.75 0.03
C GLY A 99 7.18 -1.66 1.34
N CYS A 100 8.06 -0.67 1.43
CA CYS A 100 8.85 -0.40 2.62
C CYS A 100 9.14 1.10 2.74
N PHE A 101 9.34 1.54 3.98
CA PHE A 101 9.91 2.84 4.33
C PHE A 101 11.32 2.60 4.84
N LYS A 102 12.36 2.87 4.04
CA LYS A 102 13.75 2.56 4.39
C LYS A 102 14.43 3.75 5.09
N GLY A 103 15.17 3.44 6.15
CA GLY A 103 16.11 4.33 6.84
C GLY A 103 15.54 5.08 8.04
N GLY A 104 16.22 6.16 8.47
CA GLY A 104 15.64 7.23 9.31
C GLY A 104 16.03 7.34 10.80
N THR A 105 17.27 7.57 11.19
CA THR A 105 17.59 8.10 12.55
C THR A 105 18.55 9.28 12.49
N SER A 106 18.56 9.93 11.35
CA SER A 106 19.59 10.89 10.95
C SER A 106 19.04 12.25 10.62
N ALA A 107 17.71 12.43 10.54
CA ALA A 107 17.12 13.75 10.37
C ALA A 107 17.14 14.56 11.67
N TYR A 108 17.25 15.88 11.55
CA TYR A 108 17.20 16.78 12.70
C TYR A 108 15.77 17.14 13.16
N SER A 109 14.78 16.87 12.32
CA SER A 109 13.39 17.28 12.53
C SER A 109 12.42 16.13 12.35
N SER A 110 11.37 16.11 13.16
CA SER A 110 10.22 15.22 12.97
C SER A 110 9.34 15.58 11.78
N ALA A 111 9.58 16.74 11.16
CA ALA A 111 8.96 17.09 9.88
C ALA A 111 9.64 16.37 8.70
N SER A 112 10.87 15.85 8.89
CA SER A 112 11.50 15.03 7.85
C SER A 112 10.83 13.67 7.85
N GLU A 113 10.15 13.34 6.75
CA GLU A 113 9.26 12.21 6.69
C GLU A 113 9.22 11.55 5.30
N GLN A 114 8.75 10.32 5.28
CA GLN A 114 8.38 9.58 4.09
C GLN A 114 6.91 9.20 4.23
N ALA A 115 6.07 9.45 3.23
CA ALA A 115 4.64 9.17 3.31
C ALA A 115 4.09 8.49 2.06
N VAL A 116 3.10 7.61 2.27
CA VAL A 116 2.28 7.01 1.21
C VAL A 116 0.80 7.10 1.61
N PHE A 117 -0.01 7.78 0.82
CA PHE A 117 -1.35 8.21 1.21
C PHE A 117 -2.29 8.44 0.02
N LEU A 118 -3.57 8.61 0.34
CA LEU A 118 -4.55 9.22 -0.54
C LEU A 118 -4.79 10.68 -0.15
N ALA A 119 -4.90 11.57 -1.13
CA ALA A 119 -5.20 13.00 -0.92
C ALA A 119 -6.23 13.51 -1.93
N ASP A 120 -7.23 14.27 -1.47
CA ASP A 120 -8.30 14.83 -2.32
C ASP A 120 -7.93 16.20 -2.91
N ASN A 121 -6.89 16.84 -2.36
CA ASN A 121 -6.37 18.13 -2.83
C ASN A 121 -4.84 18.13 -2.93
N VAL A 122 -4.33 17.65 -4.05
CA VAL A 122 -2.90 17.64 -4.40
C VAL A 122 -2.38 18.97 -4.93
N SER A 123 -3.23 19.99 -5.03
CA SER A 123 -2.82 21.35 -5.44
C SER A 123 -2.41 22.21 -4.24
N GLN A 124 -3.08 22.03 -3.10
CA GLN A 124 -2.84 22.83 -1.90
C GLN A 124 -2.40 22.00 -0.68
N TRP A 125 -2.45 20.67 -0.75
CA TRP A 125 -2.00 19.75 0.31
C TRP A 125 -2.65 20.03 1.68
N ASN A 126 -3.89 20.51 1.68
CA ASN A 126 -4.64 20.92 2.87
C ASN A 126 -6.00 20.21 3.00
N GLY A 127 -6.21 19.19 2.16
CA GLY A 127 -7.46 18.45 2.08
C GLY A 127 -7.53 17.27 3.06
N ASN A 128 -8.42 16.32 2.76
CA ASN A 128 -8.49 15.06 3.48
C ASN A 128 -7.36 14.14 3.00
N GLU A 129 -6.58 13.64 3.93
CA GLU A 129 -5.54 12.65 3.65
C GLU A 129 -5.63 11.47 4.58
N MET A 130 -5.35 10.27 4.06
CA MET A 130 -5.20 9.07 4.87
C MET A 130 -4.08 8.19 4.33
N GLY A 131 -3.23 7.69 5.22
CA GLY A 131 -2.10 6.89 4.79
C GLY A 131 -1.10 6.59 5.88
N PHE A 132 0.11 6.26 5.46
CA PHE A 132 1.21 5.88 6.32
C PHE A 132 2.33 6.90 6.21
N VAL A 133 2.96 7.20 7.32
CA VAL A 133 4.09 8.13 7.40
C VAL A 133 5.18 7.53 8.27
N LYS A 134 6.44 7.62 7.83
CA LYS A 134 7.61 7.38 8.65
C LYS A 134 8.32 8.69 8.91
N THR A 135 8.55 9.02 10.18
CA THR A 135 9.42 10.13 10.56
C THR A 135 10.88 9.69 10.60
N LEU A 136 11.76 10.52 10.02
CA LEU A 136 13.17 10.18 9.73
C LEU A 136 14.14 10.56 10.86
N ASN A 137 13.66 11.24 11.90
CA ASN A 137 14.44 11.58 13.09
C ASN A 137 14.39 10.46 14.13
N ASP A 138 13.25 9.79 14.28
CA ASP A 138 12.98 8.78 15.31
C ASP A 138 12.71 7.37 14.74
N ASN A 139 12.70 7.22 13.42
CA ASN A 139 12.37 5.98 12.70
C ASN A 139 10.99 5.40 13.06
N ALA A 140 10.02 6.25 13.38
CA ALA A 140 8.68 5.81 13.77
C ALA A 140 7.76 5.74 12.55
N LEU A 141 7.30 4.52 12.22
CA LEU A 141 6.22 4.30 11.27
C LEU A 141 4.88 4.52 11.95
N LYS A 142 4.00 5.30 11.32
CA LYS A 142 2.71 5.74 11.85
C LYS A 142 1.63 5.58 10.78
N GLY A 143 0.40 5.30 11.22
CA GLY A 143 -0.79 5.63 10.43
C GLY A 143 -1.13 7.09 10.67
N TYR A 144 -1.66 7.80 9.67
CA TYR A 144 -2.07 9.19 9.83
C TYR A 144 -3.36 9.55 9.09
N LEU A 145 -4.02 10.59 9.60
CA LEU A 145 -5.14 11.29 8.98
C LEU A 145 -4.88 12.80 8.98
N GLN A 146 -5.17 13.45 7.86
CA GLN A 146 -5.28 14.90 7.75
C GLN A 146 -6.69 15.30 7.36
N GLY A 147 -7.20 16.42 7.87
CA GLY A 147 -8.49 16.98 7.46
C GLY A 147 -8.95 18.09 8.40
N GLY A 148 -9.53 19.16 7.85
CA GLY A 148 -10.01 20.31 8.63
C GLY A 148 -8.92 21.01 9.45
N GLY A 149 -7.67 21.01 8.96
CA GLY A 149 -6.51 21.58 9.66
C GLY A 149 -5.94 20.71 10.78
N GLN A 150 -6.47 19.50 10.99
CA GLN A 150 -5.95 18.54 11.96
C GLN A 150 -5.03 17.53 11.27
N TYR A 151 -3.96 17.16 11.96
CA TYR A 151 -3.03 16.10 11.56
C TYR A 151 -2.90 15.12 12.74
N ILE A 152 -3.45 13.92 12.58
CA ILE A 152 -3.59 12.90 13.62
C ILE A 152 -2.72 11.71 13.25
N THR A 153 -1.89 11.23 14.18
CA THR A 153 -1.03 10.06 13.95
C THR A 153 -1.13 9.06 15.08
N GLN A 154 -0.82 7.80 14.79
CA GLN A 154 -0.57 6.77 15.80
C GLN A 154 0.56 5.85 15.35
N VAL A 155 1.51 5.59 16.24
CA VAL A 155 2.69 4.75 15.98
C VAL A 155 2.26 3.30 15.77
N ILE A 156 2.78 2.69 14.70
CA ILE A 156 2.65 1.28 14.35
C ILE A 156 3.88 0.52 14.84
N SER A 157 5.07 1.02 14.51
CA SER A 157 6.36 0.42 14.86
C SER A 157 7.46 1.48 14.85
N VAL A 158 8.61 1.15 15.45
CA VAL A 158 9.82 1.99 15.46
C VAL A 158 11.00 1.12 15.01
N GLY A 159 11.85 1.65 14.14
CA GLY A 159 13.02 0.91 13.64
C GLY A 159 12.72 -0.01 12.44
N ASP A 160 11.50 0.03 11.92
CA ASP A 160 11.01 -0.95 10.95
C ASP A 160 11.27 -0.51 9.51
N ASN A 161 12.22 -1.18 8.85
CA ASN A 161 12.57 -0.95 7.44
C ASN A 161 12.09 -2.11 6.53
N GLY A 162 11.23 -2.98 7.06
CA GLY A 162 10.78 -4.20 6.39
C GLY A 162 9.86 -3.92 5.21
N TYR A 163 9.70 -4.94 4.36
CA TYR A 163 8.63 -4.96 3.37
C TYR A 163 7.36 -5.48 3.99
N HIS A 164 6.28 -4.73 3.80
CA HIS A 164 4.95 -5.08 4.30
C HIS A 164 3.88 -4.84 3.25
N THR A 165 2.70 -5.42 3.49
CA THR A 165 1.46 -4.97 2.86
C THR A 165 0.78 -3.96 3.78
N PHE A 166 0.84 -2.69 3.40
CA PHE A 166 0.18 -1.60 4.12
C PHE A 166 -1.21 -1.38 3.56
N LYS A 167 -2.22 -1.26 4.42
CA LYS A 167 -3.59 -0.93 4.00
C LYS A 167 -4.26 0.00 5.00
N CYS A 168 -4.90 1.05 4.50
CA CYS A 168 -5.85 1.84 5.28
C CYS A 168 -7.20 1.96 4.56
N GLN A 169 -8.29 2.01 5.32
CA GLN A 169 -9.64 1.93 4.77
C GLN A 169 -10.63 2.71 5.65
N ALA A 170 -11.28 3.72 5.07
CA ALA A 170 -12.38 4.44 5.68
C ALA A 170 -13.60 3.53 5.87
N ARG A 171 -14.39 3.80 6.92
CA ARG A 171 -15.60 3.02 7.21
C ARG A 171 -16.84 3.65 6.57
N SER A 172 -17.70 2.82 5.97
CA SER A 172 -18.96 3.28 5.37
C SER A 172 -19.93 3.83 6.41
N ASN A 173 -19.96 3.22 7.60
CA ASN A 173 -20.85 3.61 8.68
C ASN A 173 -20.31 4.77 9.53
N ASN A 174 -19.06 5.17 9.33
CA ASN A 174 -18.48 6.37 9.94
C ASN A 174 -17.33 6.90 9.06
N VAL A 175 -17.67 7.87 8.21
CA VAL A 175 -16.75 8.43 7.21
C VAL A 175 -15.57 9.22 7.79
N HIS A 176 -15.58 9.48 9.10
CA HIS A 176 -14.52 10.15 9.87
C HIS A 176 -13.49 9.16 10.42
N GLN A 177 -13.72 7.85 10.25
CA GLN A 177 -12.88 6.78 10.78
C GLN A 177 -12.17 6.00 9.67
N VAL A 178 -10.90 5.70 9.91
CA VAL A 178 -10.06 4.90 9.01
C VAL A 178 -9.36 3.80 9.81
N ASP A 179 -9.52 2.56 9.35
CA ASP A 179 -8.85 1.38 9.90
C ASP A 179 -7.50 1.18 9.23
N PHE A 180 -6.48 0.84 10.03
CA PHE A 180 -5.11 0.60 9.57
C PHE A 180 -4.71 -0.85 9.78
N TYR A 181 -4.08 -1.41 8.75
CA TYR A 181 -3.60 -2.79 8.70
C TYR A 181 -2.16 -2.83 8.18
N VAL A 182 -1.38 -3.77 8.72
CA VAL A 182 -0.06 -4.14 8.20
C VAL A 182 0.00 -5.65 8.11
N ASP A 183 0.35 -6.16 6.93
CA ASP A 183 0.36 -7.60 6.58
C ASP A 183 -0.99 -8.28 6.84
N GLY A 184 -2.08 -7.56 6.58
CA GLY A 184 -3.45 -8.01 6.83
C GLY A 184 -3.86 -8.01 8.30
N ALA A 185 -2.94 -7.76 9.24
CA ALA A 185 -3.25 -7.64 10.65
C ALA A 185 -3.73 -6.22 10.98
N TYR A 186 -4.91 -6.11 11.58
CA TYR A 186 -5.45 -4.85 12.11
C TYR A 186 -4.50 -4.28 13.18
N LYS A 187 -4.30 -2.97 13.15
CA LYS A 187 -3.48 -2.23 14.12
C LYS A 187 -4.34 -1.34 15.01
N PHE A 188 -5.09 -0.42 14.40
CA PHE A 188 -5.94 0.54 15.09
C PHE A 188 -6.89 1.25 14.11
N THR A 189 -7.80 2.05 14.67
CA THR A 189 -8.65 2.99 13.96
C THR A 189 -8.24 4.41 14.36
N LEU A 190 -8.03 5.30 13.41
CA LEU A 190 -7.95 6.75 13.68
C LEU A 190 -9.30 7.40 13.41
N THR A 191 -9.62 8.45 14.16
CA THR A 191 -10.84 9.26 13.98
C THR A 191 -10.46 10.72 13.81
N ASN A 192 -10.91 11.37 12.74
CA ASN A 192 -10.85 12.82 12.56
C ASN A 192 -12.24 13.35 12.22
N ASN A 193 -12.92 13.93 13.21
CA ASN A 193 -14.26 14.48 13.04
C ASN A 193 -14.30 15.74 12.15
N SER A 194 -13.14 16.30 11.80
CA SER A 194 -13.01 17.48 10.95
C SER A 194 -12.79 17.13 9.47
N GLY A 195 -12.59 15.86 9.13
CA GLY A 195 -12.36 15.38 7.76
C GLY A 195 -13.30 14.24 7.36
N SER A 196 -13.38 13.91 6.08
CA SER A 196 -14.19 12.79 5.56
C SER A 196 -13.38 12.00 4.55
N TYR A 197 -13.33 10.67 4.72
CA TYR A 197 -12.41 9.78 4.00
C TYR A 197 -13.11 8.75 3.13
N TRP A 198 -14.43 8.80 3.05
CA TRP A 198 -15.24 7.80 2.34
C TRP A 198 -15.69 8.30 0.98
N ASN A 199 -15.24 7.63 -0.08
CA ASN A 199 -15.72 7.83 -1.45
C ASN A 199 -15.48 9.25 -1.97
N HIS A 200 -14.35 9.85 -1.58
CA HIS A 200 -13.87 11.12 -2.12
C HIS A 200 -12.98 10.89 -3.34
N PHE A 201 -12.87 11.92 -4.19
CA PHE A 201 -12.01 11.90 -5.35
C PHE A 201 -10.54 12.05 -4.93
N PHE A 202 -9.89 10.93 -4.68
CA PHE A 202 -8.54 10.85 -4.13
C PHE A 202 -7.49 10.58 -5.21
N TYR A 203 -6.31 11.14 -5.02
CA TYR A 203 -5.08 10.82 -5.72
C TYR A 203 -4.20 9.95 -4.84
N PHE A 204 -3.64 8.87 -5.40
CA PHE A 204 -2.61 8.09 -4.71
C PHE A 204 -1.27 8.85 -4.77
N VAL A 205 -0.63 9.02 -3.62
CA VAL A 205 0.63 9.78 -3.49
C VAL A 205 1.64 8.99 -2.67
N GLY A 206 2.87 8.93 -3.16
CA GLY A 206 4.05 8.72 -2.33
C GLY A 206 4.90 9.98 -2.37
N THR A 207 5.40 10.43 -1.22
CA THR A 207 6.27 11.62 -1.14
C THR A 207 7.27 11.49 -0.01
N ASN A 208 8.30 12.32 -0.02
CA ASN A 208 9.15 12.55 1.14
C ASN A 208 9.36 14.03 1.39
N HIS A 209 9.71 14.38 2.63
CA HIS A 209 10.20 15.69 3.02
C HIS A 209 11.54 15.54 3.73
N TRP A 210 12.55 16.31 3.33
CA TRP A 210 13.84 16.36 4.01
C TRP A 210 14.18 17.79 4.46
N TYR A 211 14.30 17.95 5.77
CA TYR A 211 14.68 19.22 6.42
C TYR A 211 16.08 19.17 7.06
N GLY A 212 16.98 18.36 6.52
CA GLY A 212 18.37 18.24 6.98
C GLY A 212 18.60 17.16 8.03
N GLY A 213 19.89 16.79 8.18
CA GLY A 213 20.32 15.67 9.00
C GLY A 213 21.78 15.28 8.78
N SER A 214 22.26 14.27 9.49
CA SER A 214 23.62 13.73 9.35
C SER A 214 23.84 12.88 8.10
N GLY A 215 22.76 12.45 7.42
CA GLY A 215 22.82 11.76 6.15
C GLY A 215 21.47 11.14 5.73
N ASN A 216 21.21 11.11 4.43
CA ASN A 216 19.98 10.60 3.81
C ASN A 216 20.22 9.34 2.94
N SER A 217 21.46 8.85 2.89
CA SER A 217 21.84 7.72 2.04
C SER A 217 21.04 6.47 2.37
N GLY A 218 20.48 5.82 1.34
CA GLY A 218 19.67 4.62 1.45
C GLY A 218 18.26 4.83 2.02
N GLN A 219 17.88 6.08 2.32
CA GLN A 219 16.52 6.39 2.74
C GLN A 219 15.62 6.52 1.51
N GLN A 220 14.56 5.72 1.46
CA GLN A 220 13.63 5.72 0.34
C GLN A 220 12.31 5.04 0.69
N ILE A 221 11.27 5.38 -0.05
CA ILE A 221 10.04 4.60 -0.13
C ILE A 221 10.16 3.69 -1.35
N GLU A 222 9.71 2.45 -1.20
CA GLU A 222 9.34 1.66 -2.37
C GLU A 222 7.88 1.24 -2.25
N MET A 223 7.13 1.43 -3.33
CA MET A 223 5.72 1.08 -3.40
C MET A 223 5.43 0.24 -4.63
N TYR A 224 4.79 -0.90 -4.43
CA TYR A 224 4.41 -1.91 -5.41
C TYR A 224 2.94 -2.26 -5.21
N ASN A 225 2.29 -2.83 -6.24
CA ASN A 225 0.90 -3.30 -6.16
C ASN A 225 -0.06 -2.27 -5.56
N MET A 226 0.15 -0.98 -5.88
CA MET A 226 -0.64 0.14 -5.38
C MET A 226 -2.10 -0.04 -5.80
N THR A 227 -3.00 -0.06 -4.84
CA THR A 227 -4.42 -0.36 -5.05
C THR A 227 -5.26 0.64 -4.26
N THR A 228 -6.37 1.06 -4.82
CA THR A 228 -7.41 1.82 -4.12
C THR A 228 -8.65 0.97 -3.95
N TYR A 229 -9.52 1.33 -3.00
CA TYR A 229 -10.79 0.65 -2.75
C TYR A 229 -11.96 1.58 -3.10
#